data_AF-A0ABD3A3B6-F1
#
_entry.id   AF-A0ABD3A3B6-F1
#
_cell.length_a   1.000
_cell.length_b   1.000
_cell.length_c   1.000
_cell.angle_alpha   90.00
_cell.angle_beta   90.00
_cell.angle_gamma   90.00
#
_symmetry.space_group_name_H-M   'P 1'
#
loop_
_entity.id
_entity.type
_entity.pdbx_description
1 polymer ?
#
loop_
_entity_poly.entity_id
_entity_poly.type
_entity_poly.pdbx_seq_one_letter_code
_entity_poly.pdbx_strand_id
1 'polypeptide(L)'
;MDIVGRLAEIQQEIQTVENEKLQQENLLGLLWEHLPVLDPEAVAIGRVMQEIWDRIRALEDQKRALLQEQQSLLVEGAISNRRGNGNNGGN
;
A
#
# COMPACT_ATOMS: atom_id res chain seq x y z
N MET A 1 -20.02 8.09 1.83
CA MET A 1 -19.41 7.23 0.79
C MET A 1 -20.00 5.84 0.94
N ASP A 2 -20.28 5.13 -0.14
CA ASP A 2 -20.76 3.74 -0.10
C ASP A 2 -19.61 2.74 -0.14
N ILE A 3 -19.89 1.46 0.17
CA ILE A 3 -18.88 0.39 0.20
C ILE A 3 -18.18 0.27 -1.17
N VAL A 4 -18.93 0.37 -2.27
CA VAL A 4 -18.40 0.26 -3.64
C VAL A 4 -17.45 1.40 -3.95
N GLY A 5 -17.82 2.65 -3.63
CA GLY A 5 -16.96 3.80 -3.80
C GLY A 5 -15.65 3.64 -3.01
N ARG A 6 -15.73 3.24 -1.73
CA ARG A 6 -14.51 3.10 -0.90
C ARG A 6 -13.59 1.99 -1.42
N LEU A 7 -14.15 0.87 -1.90
CA LEU A 7 -13.37 -0.20 -2.52
C LEU A 7 -12.62 0.27 -3.79
N ALA A 8 -13.22 1.17 -4.58
CA ALA A 8 -12.58 1.74 -5.76
C ALA A 8 -11.43 2.70 -5.37
N GLU A 9 -11.62 3.52 -4.34
CA GLU A 9 -10.54 4.37 -3.81
C GLU A 9 -9.37 3.53 -3.27
N ILE A 10 -9.66 2.49 -2.48
CA ILE A 10 -8.62 1.60 -1.94
C ILE A 10 -7.79 0.98 -3.06
N GLN A 11 -8.40 0.60 -4.20
CA GLN A 11 -7.63 0.11 -5.35
C GLN A 11 -6.68 1.17 -5.94
N GLN A 12 -7.14 2.42 -6.07
CA GLN A 12 -6.31 3.53 -6.53
C GLN A 12 -5.17 3.84 -5.55
N GLU A 13 -5.46 3.81 -4.25
CA GLU A 13 -4.46 4.03 -3.20
C GLU A 13 -3.40 2.91 -3.20
N ILE A 14 -3.81 1.64 -3.33
CA ILE A 14 -2.87 0.51 -3.45
C ILE A 14 -1.97 0.68 -4.69
N GLN A 15 -2.54 1.03 -5.84
CA GLN A 15 -1.75 1.24 -7.06
C GLN A 15 -0.75 2.39 -6.89
N THR A 16 -1.14 3.46 -6.21
CA THR A 16 -0.27 4.60 -5.91
C THR A 16 0.88 4.18 -5.01
N VAL A 17 0.59 3.45 -3.94
CA VAL A 17 1.58 2.93 -2.99
C VAL A 17 2.56 1.97 -3.68
N GLU A 18 2.07 1.09 -4.57
CA GLU A 18 2.92 0.17 -5.34
C GLU A 18 3.84 0.92 -6.32
N ASN A 19 3.32 1.93 -7.02
CA ASN A 19 4.11 2.75 -7.92
C ASN A 19 5.20 3.53 -7.17
N GLU A 20 4.86 4.11 -6.01
CA GLU A 20 5.83 4.82 -5.19
C GLU A 20 6.90 3.87 -4.64
N LYS A 21 6.51 2.67 -4.17
CA LYS A 21 7.47 1.66 -3.71
C LYS A 21 8.45 1.29 -4.82
N LEU A 22 7.96 1.05 -6.04
CA LEU A 22 8.81 0.73 -7.19
C LEU A 22 9.80 1.87 -7.50
N GLN A 23 9.39 3.13 -7.38
CA GLN A 23 10.29 4.28 -7.55
C GLN A 23 11.40 4.30 -6.50
N GLN A 24 11.07 4.00 -5.24
CA GLN A 24 12.05 3.92 -4.16
C GLN A 24 13.04 2.77 -4.35
N GLU A 25 12.57 1.59 -4.79
CA GLU A 25 13.43 0.45 -5.11
C GLU A 25 14.37 0.74 -6.28
N ASN A 26 13.90 1.46 -7.32
CA ASN A 26 14.74 1.91 -8.42
C ASN A 26 15.80 2.92 -7.97
N LEU A 27 15.42 3.89 -7.13
CA LEU A 27 16.35 4.86 -6.56
C LEU A 27 17.46 4.16 -5.75
N LEU A 28 17.09 3.15 -4.97
CA LEU A 28 18.05 2.34 -4.23
C LEU A 28 19.01 1.62 -5.18
N GLY A 29 18.49 1.00 -6.24
CA GLY A 29 19.31 0.35 -7.28
C GLY A 29 20.36 1.29 -7.87
N LEU A 30 19.95 2.50 -8.25
CA LEU A 30 20.87 3.54 -8.78
C LEU A 30 21.94 3.95 -7.76
N LEU A 31 21.58 4.07 -6.48
CA LEU A 31 22.55 4.38 -5.42
C LEU A 31 23.59 3.27 -5.24
N TRP A 32 23.20 2.01 -5.37
CA TRP A 32 24.13 0.87 -5.32
C TRP A 32 25.07 0.81 -6.52
N GLU A 33 24.60 1.18 -7.72
CA GLU A 33 25.42 1.21 -8.93
C GLU A 33 26.52 2.27 -8.90
N HIS A 34 26.33 3.35 -8.12
CA HIS A 34 27.22 4.51 -8.08
C HIS A 34 28.06 4.63 -6.80
N LEU A 35 28.09 3.61 -5.93
CA LEU A 35 28.78 3.68 -4.64
C LEU A 35 30.33 3.73 -4.81
N PRO A 36 31.02 4.85 -4.50
CA PRO A 36 32.47 4.89 -4.49
C PRO A 36 32.99 4.21 -3.21
N VAL A 37 33.96 3.32 -3.35
CA VAL A 37 34.28 2.29 -2.34
C VAL A 37 34.81 2.85 -1.01
N LEU A 38 35.37 4.05 -0.91
CA LEU A 38 35.95 4.58 0.34
C LEU A 38 35.99 6.12 0.39
N ASP A 39 34.86 6.78 0.66
CA ASP A 39 34.80 8.24 0.87
C ASP A 39 33.82 8.59 2.02
N PRO A 40 34.02 9.66 2.82
CA PRO A 40 33.01 10.26 3.70
C PRO A 40 31.58 10.38 3.12
N GLU A 41 31.42 10.43 1.80
CA GLU A 41 30.12 10.34 1.13
C GLU A 41 29.40 9.01 1.39
N ALA A 42 30.10 7.92 1.69
CA ALA A 42 29.50 6.65 2.06
C ALA A 42 28.61 6.76 3.30
N VAL A 43 28.93 7.64 4.26
CA VAL A 43 28.09 7.88 5.45
C VAL A 43 26.82 8.64 5.06
N ALA A 44 26.92 9.60 4.13
CA ALA A 44 25.77 10.33 3.62
C ALA A 44 24.85 9.41 2.78
N ILE A 45 25.42 8.59 1.91
CA ILE A 45 24.68 7.60 1.11
C ILE A 45 24.02 6.57 2.03
N GLY A 46 24.69 6.13 3.09
CA GLY A 46 24.10 5.23 4.09
C GLY A 46 22.85 5.81 4.75
N ARG A 47 22.81 7.12 5.04
CA ARG A 47 21.61 7.80 5.57
C ARG A 47 20.48 7.83 4.53
N VAL A 48 20.80 8.21 3.29
CA VAL A 48 19.81 8.24 2.19
C VAL A 48 19.22 6.85 1.95
N MET A 49 20.06 5.80 1.96
CA MET A 49 19.58 4.42 1.84
C MET A 49 18.66 4.03 3.00
N GLN A 50 18.97 4.42 4.25
CA GLN A 50 18.09 4.17 5.39
C GLN A 50 16.74 4.88 5.22
N GLU A 51 16.72 6.13 4.79
CA GLU A 51 15.47 6.88 4.53
C GLU A 51 14.61 6.19 3.45
N ILE A 52 15.25 5.67 2.39
CA ILE A 52 14.57 4.91 1.34
C ILE A 52 13.98 3.61 1.91
N TRP A 53 14.73 2.87 2.72
CA TRP A 53 14.25 1.65 3.36
C TRP A 53 13.07 1.91 4.31
N ASP A 54 13.16 2.97 5.12
CA ASP A 54 12.08 3.39 6.01
C ASP A 54 10.83 3.78 5.20
N ARG A 55 11.01 4.46 4.07
CA ARG A 55 9.90 4.80 3.17
C ARG A 55 9.26 3.56 2.54
N ILE A 56 10.06 2.62 2.04
CA ILE A 56 9.57 1.35 1.48
C ILE A 56 8.76 0.60 2.55
N ARG A 57 9.27 0.52 3.78
CA ARG A 57 8.58 -0.13 4.90
C ARG A 57 7.24 0.54 5.22
N ALA A 58 7.22 1.87 5.30
CA ALA A 58 5.98 2.60 5.54
C ALA A 58 4.94 2.36 4.44
N LEU A 59 5.37 2.32 3.17
CA LEU A 59 4.52 2.00 2.03
C LEU A 59 3.97 0.57 2.10
N GLU A 60 4.78 -0.40 2.52
CA GLU A 60 4.33 -1.78 2.72
C GLU A 60 3.29 -1.89 3.85
N ASP A 61 3.51 -1.20 4.96
CA ASP A 61 2.56 -1.17 6.08
C ASP A 61 1.25 -0.46 5.67
N GLN A 62 1.32 0.62 4.91
CA GLN A 62 0.14 1.28 4.33
C GLN A 62 -0.62 0.34 3.40
N LYS A 63 0.06 -0.36 2.51
CA LYS A 63 -0.57 -1.37 1.62
C LYS A 63 -1.28 -2.46 2.43
N ARG A 64 -0.66 -2.95 3.50
CA ARG A 64 -1.26 -3.96 4.38
C ARG A 64 -2.54 -3.45 5.05
N ALA A 65 -2.53 -2.21 5.53
CA ALA A 65 -3.71 -1.59 6.13
C ALA A 65 -4.86 -1.45 5.10
N LEU A 66 -4.55 -1.01 3.88
CA LEU A 66 -5.52 -0.89 2.80
C LEU A 66 -6.14 -2.24 2.40
N LEU A 67 -5.32 -3.30 2.35
CA LEU A 67 -5.81 -4.65 2.06
C LEU A 67 -6.70 -5.19 3.20
N GLN A 68 -6.38 -4.90 4.46
CA GLN A 68 -7.23 -5.26 5.59
C GLN A 68 -8.58 -4.53 5.55
N GLU A 69 -8.55 -3.22 5.24
CA GLU A 69 -9.77 -2.42 5.05
C GLU A 69 -10.64 -2.99 3.92
N GLN A 70 -10.04 -3.30 2.76
CA GLN A 70 -10.72 -3.93 1.63
C GLN A 70 -11.42 -5.23 2.04
N GLN A 71 -10.74 -6.10 2.79
CA GLN A 71 -11.31 -7.37 3.27
C GLN A 71 -12.49 -7.15 4.21
N SER A 72 -12.37 -6.20 5.15
CA SER A 72 -13.46 -5.84 6.07
C SER A 72 -14.71 -5.36 5.31
N LEU A 73 -14.52 -4.47 4.34
CA LEU A 73 -15.59 -3.92 3.51
C LEU A 73 -16.27 -4.98 2.64
N LEU A 74 -15.51 -5.93 2.08
CA LEU A 74 -16.08 -7.06 1.34
C LEU A 74 -16.94 -7.97 2.23
N VAL A 75 -16.49 -8.24 3.46
CA VAL A 75 -17.27 -9.02 4.44
C VAL A 75 -18.54 -8.29 4.83
N GLU A 76 -18.45 -6.99 5.12
CA GLU A 76 -19.62 -6.16 5.48
C GLU A 76 -20.65 -6.09 4.34
N GLY A 77 -20.18 -5.89 3.10
CA GLY A 77 -21.03 -5.91 1.91
C GLY A 77 -21.74 -7.26 1.73
N ALA A 78 -21.03 -8.37 1.95
CA ALA A 78 -21.60 -9.72 1.85
C ALA A 78 -22.66 -10.00 2.93
N ILE A 79 -22.42 -9.56 4.18
CA ILE A 79 -23.39 -9.69 5.28
C ILE A 79 -24.65 -8.86 5.00
N SER A 80 -24.46 -7.61 4.55
CA SER A 80 -25.55 -6.68 4.24
C SER A 80 -26.43 -7.21 3.10
N ASN A 81 -25.81 -7.78 2.05
CA ASN A 81 -26.52 -8.41 0.94
C ASN A 81 -27.33 -9.63 1.39
N ARG A 82 -26.76 -10.49 2.26
CA ARG A 82 -27.47 -11.65 2.82
C ARG A 82 -28.70 -11.25 3.63
N ARG A 83 -28.61 -10.16 4.40
CA ARG A 83 -29.69 -9.68 5.28
C ARG A 83 -30.82 -8.98 4.50
N GLY A 84 -30.50 -8.35 3.37
CA GLY A 84 -31.51 -7.76 2.46
C GLY A 84 -32.34 -8.80 1.69
N ASN A 85 -31.79 -9.98 1.42
CA ASN A 85 -32.47 -11.03 0.65
C ASN A 85 -33.47 -11.88 1.48
N GLY A 86 -33.46 -11.76 2.81
CA GLY A 86 -34.30 -12.57 3.72
C GLY A 86 -35.72 -12.05 3.97
N ASN A 87 -36.06 -10.84 3.50
CA ASN A 87 -37.31 -10.15 3.87
C ASN A 87 -38.39 -10.14 2.78
N ASN A 88 -38.23 -10.88 1.67
CA ASN A 88 -39.15 -10.82 0.52
C ASN A 88 -39.83 -12.16 0.20
N GLY A 89 -40.35 -12.83 1.24
CA GLY A 89 -40.92 -14.19 1.11
C GLY A 89 -42.14 -14.50 1.98
N GLY A 90 -42.91 -13.50 2.41
CA GLY A 90 -44.12 -13.77 3.17
C GLY A 90 -45.08 -12.59 3.29
N ASN A 91 -46.01 -12.49 2.35
CA ASN A 91 -47.47 -12.61 2.58
C ASN A 91 -48.21 -12.24 1.29
#